data_AF-A0A8F5BYU5-F1
#
_entry.id   AF-A0A8F5BYU5-F1
#
_cell.length_a   1.000
_cell.length_b   1.000
_cell.length_c   1.000
_cell.angle_alpha   90.00
_cell.angle_beta   90.00
_cell.angle_gamma   90.00
#
_symmetry.space_group_name_H-M   'P 1'
#
loop_
_entity.id
_entity.type
_entity.pdbx_description
1 polymer ?
#
loop_
_entity_poly.entity_id
_entity_poly.type
_entity_poly.pdbx_seq_one_letter_code
_entity_poly.pdbx_strand_id
1 'polypeptide(L)'
;MASVVVDDGTWLLYKGIRAKEDYFYFEERIAEVQSLADKARSVDEYEAYEELTGEKRRLFEKLQRRFLHLYRTLASGIVEELHKLGVSTIYLGYPYNISQNRGNKYTVNVWSYRKLIYAIELKAQEYGMKVYEVVEYNTSRFCAYHNVEVKRKPRG
;
A
#
# COMPACT_ATOMS: atom_id res chain seq x y z
N MET A 1 4.17 -5.64 -1.31
CA MET A 1 5.53 -6.14 -1.04
C MET A 1 6.43 -4.95 -1.27
N ALA A 2 7.31 -4.60 -0.34
CA ALA A 2 8.27 -3.51 -0.51
C ALA A 2 9.68 -4.13 -0.61
N SER A 3 10.54 -3.48 -1.39
CA SER A 3 11.91 -3.90 -1.63
C SER A 3 12.79 -2.69 -1.46
N VAL A 4 13.88 -2.82 -0.72
CA VAL A 4 14.84 -1.74 -0.48
C VAL A 4 16.23 -2.26 -0.83
N VAL A 5 16.94 -1.52 -1.67
CA VAL A 5 18.32 -1.82 -2.08
C VAL A 5 19.19 -0.68 -1.58
N VAL A 6 20.27 -1.05 -0.87
CA VAL A 6 21.29 -0.14 -0.36
C VAL A 6 22.49 -0.16 -1.31
N ASP A 7 23.26 0.92 -1.34
CA ASP A 7 24.43 1.09 -2.23
C ASP A 7 25.55 0.07 -1.97
N ASP A 8 25.66 -0.42 -0.74
CA ASP A 8 26.54 -1.52 -0.34
C ASP A 8 26.12 -2.91 -0.88
N GLY A 9 24.99 -2.99 -1.59
CA GLY A 9 24.44 -4.23 -2.14
C GLY A 9 23.48 -4.97 -1.22
N THR A 10 23.20 -4.46 -0.01
CA THR A 10 22.22 -5.03 0.90
C THR A 10 20.81 -4.94 0.29
N TRP A 11 20.07 -6.05 0.35
CA TRP A 11 18.72 -6.14 -0.17
C TRP A 11 17.72 -6.59 0.90
N LEU A 12 16.77 -5.71 1.24
CA LEU A 12 15.73 -5.96 2.23
C LEU A 12 14.37 -6.20 1.53
N LEU A 13 13.68 -7.28 1.91
CA LEU A 13 12.40 -7.68 1.35
C LEU A 13 11.30 -7.72 2.40
N TYR A 14 10.26 -6.91 2.20
CA TYR A 14 9.13 -6.80 3.11
C TYR A 14 7.89 -7.46 2.52
N LYS A 15 7.44 -8.53 3.18
CA LYS A 15 6.23 -9.29 2.80
C LYS A 15 4.97 -8.45 3.02
N GLY A 16 4.08 -8.45 2.03
CA GLY A 16 2.79 -7.75 2.09
C GLY A 16 1.60 -8.64 2.43
N ILE A 17 1.81 -9.80 3.05
CA ILE A 17 0.78 -10.84 3.24
C ILE A 17 -0.32 -10.33 4.18
N ARG A 18 0.04 -9.77 5.34
CA ARG A 18 -0.93 -9.25 6.32
C ARG A 18 -1.86 -8.19 5.75
N ALA A 19 -1.32 -7.29 4.93
CA ALA A 19 -2.09 -6.26 4.25
C ALA A 19 -3.13 -6.85 3.28
N LYS A 20 -2.80 -7.98 2.63
CA LYS A 20 -3.74 -8.69 1.75
C LYS A 20 -4.80 -9.43 2.57
N GLU A 21 -4.42 -10.11 3.65
CA GLU A 21 -5.34 -10.82 4.53
C GLU A 21 -6.41 -9.89 5.10
N ASP A 22 -5.99 -8.75 5.68
CA ASP A 22 -6.92 -7.73 6.18
C ASP A 22 -7.83 -7.22 5.06
N TYR A 23 -7.29 -6.95 3.87
CA TYR A 23 -8.10 -6.49 2.75
C TYR A 23 -9.20 -7.47 2.38
N PHE A 24 -8.87 -8.74 2.15
CA PHE A 24 -9.84 -9.74 1.72
C PHE A 24 -10.92 -9.97 2.78
N TYR A 25 -10.51 -10.05 4.05
CA TYR A 25 -11.45 -10.21 5.15
C TYR A 25 -12.47 -9.06 5.20
N PHE A 26 -12.00 -7.81 5.18
CA PHE A 26 -12.91 -6.66 5.25
C PHE A 26 -13.71 -6.46 3.98
N GLU A 27 -13.15 -6.78 2.82
CA GLU A 27 -13.86 -6.72 1.55
C GLU A 27 -15.06 -7.67 1.52
N GLU A 28 -14.87 -8.92 1.94
CA GLU A 28 -15.94 -9.92 2.02
C GLU A 28 -17.06 -9.44 2.95
N ARG A 29 -16.69 -8.97 4.16
CA ARG A 29 -17.65 -8.41 5.13
C ARG A 29 -18.41 -7.20 4.60
N ILE A 30 -17.74 -6.29 3.91
CA ILE A 30 -18.38 -5.10 3.32
C ILE A 30 -19.36 -5.51 2.22
N ALA A 31 -19.01 -6.50 1.41
CA ALA A 31 -19.89 -7.03 0.36
C ALA A 31 -21.14 -7.70 0.94
N GLU A 32 -20.99 -8.48 2.03
CA GLU A 32 -22.11 -9.05 2.78
C GLU A 32 -23.07 -7.96 3.29
N VAL A 33 -22.54 -6.97 4.00
CA VAL A 33 -23.35 -5.86 4.55
C VAL A 33 -24.02 -5.05 3.45
N GLN A 34 -23.32 -4.80 2.34
CA GLN A 34 -23.91 -4.11 1.18
C GLN A 34 -25.08 -4.90 0.59
N SER A 35 -24.94 -6.22 0.42
CA SER A 35 -26.00 -7.08 -0.08
C SER A 35 -27.24 -7.08 0.83
N LEU A 36 -27.03 -7.09 2.14
CA LEU A 36 -28.12 -6.96 3.12
C LEU A 36 -28.78 -5.58 3.03
N ALA A 37 -28.01 -4.51 2.91
CA ALA A 37 -28.55 -3.16 2.78
C ALA A 37 -29.41 -3.02 1.52
N ASP A 38 -28.95 -3.56 0.39
CA ASP A 38 -29.69 -3.53 -0.87
C ASP A 38 -31.00 -4.32 -0.77
N LYS A 39 -31.02 -5.44 -0.03
CA LYS A 39 -32.25 -6.19 0.26
C LYS A 39 -33.21 -5.40 1.12
N ALA A 40 -32.75 -4.83 2.24
CA ALA A 40 -33.59 -4.01 3.14
C ALA A 40 -34.21 -2.83 2.38
N ARG A 41 -33.42 -2.18 1.52
CA ARG A 41 -33.91 -1.12 0.63
C ARG A 41 -34.97 -1.60 -0.36
N SER A 42 -34.85 -2.82 -0.88
CA SER A 42 -35.81 -3.38 -1.84
C SER A 42 -37.18 -3.72 -1.24
N VAL A 43 -37.26 -3.88 0.09
CA VAL A 43 -38.49 -4.16 0.83
C VAL A 43 -38.96 -2.95 1.66
N ASP A 44 -38.44 -1.76 1.37
CA ASP A 44 -38.75 -0.49 2.06
C ASP A 44 -38.51 -0.50 3.59
N GLU A 45 -37.60 -1.35 4.08
CA GLU A 45 -37.14 -1.37 5.48
C GLU A 45 -36.06 -0.30 5.70
N TYR A 46 -36.47 0.96 5.79
CA TYR A 46 -35.56 2.11 5.88
C TYR A 46 -34.67 2.11 7.14
N GLU A 47 -35.18 1.71 8.30
CA GLU A 47 -34.39 1.64 9.54
C GLU A 47 -33.24 0.63 9.42
N ALA A 48 -33.54 -0.59 8.93
CA ALA A 48 -32.53 -1.61 8.70
C ALA A 48 -31.49 -1.18 7.65
N TYR A 49 -31.93 -0.50 6.58
CA TYR A 49 -31.03 0.06 5.58
C TYR A 49 -30.05 1.10 6.16
N GLU A 50 -30.54 2.00 7.02
CA GLU A 50 -29.69 3.01 7.68
C GLU A 50 -28.65 2.36 8.61
N GLU A 51 -29.06 1.39 9.43
CA GLU A 51 -28.16 0.65 10.32
C GLU A 51 -27.05 -0.07 9.54
N LEU A 52 -27.42 -0.79 8.47
CA LEU A 52 -26.48 -1.52 7.62
C LEU A 52 -25.51 -0.57 6.89
N THR A 53 -26.00 0.60 6.46
CA THR A 53 -25.16 1.65 5.89
C THR A 53 -24.15 2.19 6.91
N GLY A 54 -24.57 2.34 8.17
CA GLY A 54 -23.71 2.70 9.29
C GLY A 54 -22.62 1.65 9.56
N GLU A 55 -22.98 0.38 9.60
CA GLU A 55 -22.03 -0.72 9.81
C GLU A 55 -21.04 -0.84 8.64
N LYS A 56 -21.51 -0.68 7.40
CA LYS A 56 -20.62 -0.60 6.22
C LYS A 56 -19.57 0.48 6.40
N ARG A 57 -19.96 1.70 6.79
CA ARG A 57 -19.03 2.81 7.05
C ARG A 57 -18.04 2.46 8.15
N ARG A 58 -18.50 1.86 9.25
CA ARG A 58 -17.66 1.41 10.36
C ARG A 58 -16.61 0.38 9.91
N LEU A 59 -16.98 -0.58 9.07
CA LEU A 59 -16.05 -1.57 8.51
C LEU A 59 -14.98 -0.90 7.64
N PHE A 60 -15.36 0.05 6.78
CA PHE A 60 -14.41 0.83 5.99
C PHE A 60 -13.43 1.62 6.87
N GLU A 61 -13.92 2.30 7.91
CA GLU A 61 -13.06 3.04 8.84
C GLU A 61 -12.09 2.11 9.59
N LYS A 62 -12.57 0.92 10.01
CA LYS A 62 -11.73 -0.09 10.68
C LYS A 62 -10.62 -0.60 9.76
N LEU A 63 -10.95 -0.89 8.49
CA LEU A 63 -9.98 -1.28 7.47
C LEU A 63 -8.93 -0.18 7.26
N GLN A 64 -9.35 1.08 7.09
CA GLN A 64 -8.45 2.21 6.89
C GLN A 64 -7.51 2.43 8.09
N ARG A 65 -8.00 2.30 9.33
CA ARG A 65 -7.18 2.39 10.55
C ARG A 65 -6.13 1.27 10.60
N ARG A 66 -6.50 0.03 10.25
CA ARG A 66 -5.56 -1.10 10.18
C ARG A 66 -4.46 -0.87 9.14
N PHE A 67 -4.82 -0.42 7.95
CA PHE A 67 -3.82 -0.08 6.92
C PHE A 67 -2.87 1.02 7.37
N LEU A 68 -3.41 2.10 7.96
CA LEU A 68 -2.59 3.19 8.47
C LEU A 68 -1.60 2.71 9.53
N HIS A 69 -2.05 1.85 10.46
CA HIS A 69 -1.18 1.24 11.46
C HIS A 69 -0.07 0.40 10.80
N LEU A 70 -0.45 -0.49 9.86
CA LEU A 70 0.51 -1.32 9.14
C LEU A 70 1.55 -0.50 8.39
N TYR A 71 1.16 0.60 7.73
CA TYR A 71 2.09 1.49 7.03
C TYR A 71 3.06 2.17 7.99
N ARG A 72 2.60 2.66 9.13
CA ARG A 72 3.46 3.30 10.14
C ARG A 72 4.46 2.31 10.74
N THR A 73 4.02 1.10 11.03
CA THR A 73 4.89 0.02 11.51
C THR A 73 5.92 -0.37 10.45
N LEU A 74 5.50 -0.52 9.19
CA LEU A 74 6.40 -0.83 8.08
C LEU A 74 7.44 0.27 7.86
N ALA A 75 6.99 1.53 7.81
CA ALA A 75 7.88 2.69 7.66
C ALA A 75 8.90 2.75 8.82
N SER A 76 8.44 2.53 10.06
CA SER A 76 9.32 2.49 11.23
C SER A 76 10.39 1.40 11.11
N GLY A 77 10.00 0.18 10.78
CA GLY A 77 10.95 -0.91 10.59
C GLY A 77 11.92 -0.67 9.44
N ILE A 78 11.46 -0.11 8.31
CA ILE A 78 12.35 0.21 7.18
C ILE A 78 13.39 1.27 7.59
N VAL A 79 12.93 2.39 8.12
CA VAL A 79 13.81 3.52 8.44
C VAL A 79 14.79 3.16 9.54
N GLU A 80 14.36 2.41 10.56
CA GLU A 80 15.23 1.96 11.64
C GLU A 80 16.37 1.05 11.12
N GLU A 81 16.04 0.09 10.25
CA GLU A 81 17.05 -0.79 9.65
C GLU A 81 18.00 -0.03 8.73
N LEU A 82 17.50 0.91 7.93
CA LEU A 82 18.36 1.76 7.09
C LEU A 82 19.28 2.65 7.91
N HIS A 83 18.79 3.21 9.01
CA HIS A 83 19.60 3.99 9.91
C HIS A 83 20.71 3.15 10.57
N LYS A 84 20.42 1.91 10.98
CA LYS A 84 21.45 0.97 11.49
C LYS A 84 22.53 0.66 10.45
N LEU A 85 22.18 0.64 9.17
CA LEU A 85 23.10 0.48 8.05
C LEU A 85 23.86 1.78 7.69
N GLY A 86 23.64 2.89 8.41
CA GLY A 86 24.33 4.16 8.17
C GLY A 86 23.80 4.94 6.96
N VAL A 87 22.62 4.59 6.45
CA VAL A 87 22.01 5.29 5.31
C VAL A 87 21.61 6.70 5.74
N SER A 88 21.97 7.69 4.92
CA SER A 88 21.62 9.11 5.16
C SER A 88 20.56 9.65 4.20
N THR A 89 20.40 9.01 3.05
CA THR A 89 19.51 9.45 1.97
C THR A 89 18.72 8.29 1.41
N ILE A 90 17.40 8.46 1.28
CA ILE A 90 16.46 7.48 0.74
C ILE A 90 15.89 8.03 -0.57
N TYR A 91 16.02 7.26 -1.64
CA TYR A 91 15.32 7.51 -2.90
C TYR A 91 14.09 6.61 -2.97
N LEU A 92 12.90 7.22 -2.97
CA LEU A 92 11.65 6.50 -2.92
C LEU A 92 11.00 6.52 -4.30
N GLY A 93 10.89 5.35 -4.92
CA GLY A 93 10.21 5.19 -6.20
C GLY A 93 8.70 5.40 -6.03
N TYR A 94 8.16 6.43 -6.70
CA TYR A 94 6.72 6.64 -6.78
C TYR A 94 6.20 6.24 -8.17
N PRO A 95 5.27 5.27 -8.24
CA PRO A 95 4.64 4.86 -9.48
C PRO A 95 3.59 5.89 -9.94
N TYR A 96 4.05 7.09 -10.31
CA TYR A 96 3.24 8.11 -10.97
C TYR A 96 2.68 7.48 -12.27
N ASN A 97 1.36 7.34 -12.39
CA ASN A 97 0.60 6.75 -13.51
C ASN A 97 0.32 5.23 -13.54
N ILE A 98 0.76 4.39 -12.58
CA ILE A 98 0.34 2.98 -12.58
C ILE A 98 -1.14 2.83 -12.22
N SER A 99 -1.65 3.67 -11.32
CA SER A 99 -3.06 3.66 -10.91
C SER A 99 -4.03 4.10 -12.00
N GLN A 100 -3.58 4.88 -13.00
CA GLN A 100 -4.47 5.44 -14.03
C GLN A 100 -4.60 4.56 -15.29
N ASN A 101 -3.56 3.82 -15.68
CA ASN A 101 -3.58 3.06 -16.94
C ASN A 101 -3.76 1.53 -16.80
N ARG A 102 -3.48 0.95 -15.62
CA ARG A 102 -3.66 -0.50 -15.33
C ARG A 102 -4.03 -0.73 -13.87
N GLY A 103 -5.09 -0.07 -13.43
CA GLY A 103 -5.65 -0.29 -12.12
C GLY A 103 -6.15 -1.72 -11.96
N ASN A 104 -5.46 -2.55 -11.18
CA ASN A 104 -6.01 -3.81 -10.69
C ASN A 104 -6.60 -3.58 -9.30
N LYS A 105 -7.47 -4.49 -8.87
CA LYS A 105 -8.13 -4.46 -7.56
C LYS A 105 -7.17 -4.17 -6.39
N TYR A 106 -5.90 -4.56 -6.50
CA TYR A 106 -4.87 -4.34 -5.48
C TYR A 106 -4.12 -3.00 -5.61
N THR A 107 -3.85 -2.51 -6.82
CA THR A 107 -3.09 -1.27 -7.03
C THR A 107 -3.94 -0.02 -6.84
N VAL A 108 -5.27 -0.09 -7.03
CA VAL A 108 -6.16 1.07 -6.85
C VAL A 108 -6.87 1.08 -5.50
N ASN A 109 -7.28 -0.08 -4.97
CA ASN A 109 -8.11 -0.13 -3.75
C ASN A 109 -7.35 -0.48 -2.46
N VAL A 110 -6.21 -1.18 -2.53
CA VAL A 110 -5.51 -1.68 -1.32
C VAL A 110 -4.39 -0.76 -0.86
N TRP A 111 -3.67 -0.15 -1.80
CA TRP A 111 -2.47 0.61 -1.49
C TRP A 111 -2.71 2.11 -1.63
N SER A 112 -2.88 2.79 -0.49
CA SER A 112 -2.73 4.24 -0.47
C SER A 112 -1.24 4.57 -0.44
N TYR A 113 -0.57 4.46 -1.60
CA TYR A 113 0.86 4.71 -1.76
C TYR A 113 1.30 6.01 -1.09
N ARG A 114 0.52 7.08 -1.27
CA ARG A 114 0.74 8.36 -0.58
C ARG A 114 0.85 8.25 0.94
N LYS A 115 -0.01 7.46 1.60
CA LYS A 115 0.04 7.30 3.07
C LYS A 115 1.30 6.58 3.53
N LEU A 116 1.77 5.58 2.77
CA LEU A 116 3.02 4.89 3.09
C LEU A 116 4.22 5.80 2.89
N ILE A 117 4.27 6.54 1.78
CA ILE A 117 5.36 7.48 1.47
C ILE A 117 5.46 8.53 2.57
N TYR A 118 4.34 9.16 2.88
CA TYR A 118 4.27 10.15 3.95
C TYR A 118 4.72 9.57 5.31
N ALA A 119 4.36 8.32 5.62
CA ALA A 119 4.82 7.66 6.84
C ALA A 119 6.34 7.42 6.85
N ILE A 120 6.94 7.07 5.70
CA ILE A 120 8.39 6.92 5.55
C ILE A 120 9.09 8.28 5.68
N GLU A 121 8.59 9.32 5.02
CA GLU A 121 9.14 10.67 5.09
C GLU A 121 9.18 11.21 6.52
N LEU A 122 8.04 11.14 7.22
CA LEU A 122 7.95 11.58 8.62
C LEU A 122 8.94 10.81 9.49
N LYS A 123 9.01 9.48 9.31
CA LYS A 123 9.90 8.65 10.12
C LYS A 123 11.36 8.92 9.80
N ALA A 124 11.73 9.10 8.54
CA ALA A 124 13.08 9.42 8.12
C ALA A 124 13.56 10.76 8.68
N GLN A 125 12.67 11.76 8.75
CA GLN A 125 12.95 13.05 9.38
C GLN A 125 13.32 12.91 10.87
N GLU A 126 12.67 12.00 11.61
CA GLU A 126 13.03 11.73 13.02
C GLU A 126 14.47 11.22 13.18
N TYR A 127 15.02 10.54 12.16
CA TYR A 127 16.40 10.05 12.13
C TYR A 127 17.37 10.99 11.39
N GLY A 128 16.93 12.18 10.99
CA GLY A 128 17.75 13.13 10.23
C GLY A 128 18.10 12.67 8.81
N MET A 129 17.38 11.69 8.26
CA MET A 129 17.59 11.18 6.92
C MET A 129 16.85 12.03 5.88
N LYS A 130 17.43 12.17 4.68
CA LYS A 130 16.80 12.88 3.56
C LYS A 130 15.99 11.91 2.71
N VAL A 131 14.78 12.29 2.31
CA VAL A 131 13.95 11.49 1.41
C VAL A 131 13.70 12.27 0.12
N TYR A 132 13.90 11.61 -1.01
CA TYR A 132 13.60 12.15 -2.33
C TYR A 132 12.62 11.22 -3.05
N GLU A 133 11.45 11.74 -3.41
CA GLU A 133 10.54 11.04 -4.32
C GLU A 133 11.14 11.05 -5.72
N VAL A 134 11.28 9.85 -6.30
CA VAL A 134 11.78 9.67 -7.67
C VAL A 134 10.67 9.06 -8.51
N VAL A 135 10.39 9.68 -9.66
CA VAL A 135 9.38 9.15 -10.58
C VAL A 135 9.92 7.90 -11.26
N GLU A 136 9.28 6.76 -11.02
CA GLU A 136 9.66 5.50 -11.66
C GLU A 136 9.09 5.42 -13.08
N TYR A 137 9.77 6.02 -14.06
CA TYR A 137 9.53 5.69 -15.46
C TYR A 137 10.31 4.42 -15.83
N ASN A 138 9.61 3.36 -16.22
CA ASN A 138 10.20 2.17 -16.84
C ASN A 138 11.26 1.40 -16.00
N THR A 139 11.35 1.59 -14.67
CA THR A 139 12.31 0.86 -13.80
C THR A 139 12.08 -0.66 -13.80
N SER A 140 10.89 -1.12 -14.18
CA SER A 140 10.58 -2.55 -14.39
C SER A 140 10.95 -3.07 -15.79
N ARG A 141 11.16 -2.18 -16.77
CA ARG A 141 11.49 -2.50 -18.16
C ARG A 141 12.99 -2.43 -18.45
N PHE A 142 13.77 -1.63 -17.74
CA PHE A 142 15.21 -1.50 -18.00
C PHE A 142 16.06 -2.20 -16.94
N CYS A 143 17.21 -2.74 -17.34
CA CYS A 143 18.19 -3.33 -16.44
C CYS A 143 18.91 -2.22 -15.67
N ALA A 144 18.91 -2.28 -14.34
CA ALA A 144 19.58 -1.30 -13.49
C ALA A 144 21.10 -1.20 -13.73
N TYR A 145 21.74 -2.27 -14.21
CA TYR A 145 23.18 -2.30 -14.48
C TYR A 145 23.55 -1.94 -15.92
N HIS A 146 22.79 -2.46 -16.88
CA HIS A 146 23.15 -2.39 -18.29
C HIS A 146 22.34 -1.35 -19.07
N ASN A 147 21.33 -0.73 -18.44
CA ASN A 147 20.42 0.24 -19.06
C ASN A 147 19.74 -0.25 -20.36
N VAL A 148 19.60 -1.57 -20.54
CA VAL A 148 18.93 -2.20 -21.68
C VAL A 148 17.52 -2.65 -21.33
N GLU A 149 16.62 -2.66 -22.31
CA GLU A 149 15.27 -3.16 -22.11
C GLU A 149 15.27 -4.68 -21.87
N VAL A 150 14.55 -5.11 -20.83
CA VAL A 150 14.49 -6.48 -20.34
C VAL A 150 13.09 -7.04 -20.60
N LYS A 151 13.02 -8.08 -21.44
CA LYS A 151 11.77 -8.84 -21.62
C LYS A 151 11.57 -9.78 -20.44
N ARG A 152 10.69 -9.41 -19.51
CA ARG A 152 10.30 -10.28 -18.38
C ARG A 152 9.12 -11.17 -18.78
N LYS A 153 9.28 -12.49 -18.67
CA LYS A 153 8.16 -13.44 -18.76
C LYS A 153 7.35 -13.41 -17.44
N PRO A 154 6.03 -13.64 -17.47
CA PRO A 154 5.25 -13.77 -16.24
C PRO A 154 5.89 -14.85 -15.36
N ARG A 155 6.18 -14.50 -14.10
CA ARG A 155 6.54 -15.49 -13.10
C ARG A 155 5.23 -16.20 -12.75
N GLY A 156 5.18 -17.49 -13.04
CA GLY A 156 4.01 -18.35 -12.85
C GLY A 156 3.45 -18.28 -11.43
#